data_AF-A0A662C2I2-F1
#
_entry.id   AF-A0A662C2I2-F1
#
_cell.length_a   1.000
_cell.length_b   1.000
_cell.length_c   1.000
_cell.angle_alpha   90.00
_cell.angle_beta   90.00
_cell.angle_gamma   90.00
#
_symmetry.space_group_name_H-M   'P 1'
#
loop_
_entity.id
_entity.type
_entity.pdbx_description
1 polymer ?
#
loop_
_entity_poly.entity_id
_entity_poly.type
_entity_poly.pdbx_seq_one_letter_code
_entity_poly.pdbx_strand_id
1 'polypeptide(L)'
;MKITKISLFALIFSFTLFSGTAAAQVTIKTLAVYKKAVDFNFSSEWQYLSTDLYLFNTGKFGYLINQIVAANNVGKKKKKWQQETIQSIFIKAIIKDVKFFGSDMVYPIYNLKVSKDQDYTTQASANVEVIRLIDNLPLTGAKDFIDAELSGQIITQKNSNEFLRLVATQLQNISKYSKPNVAILDLVGELGKFIESKTTGKQYKFSSTIRLYEDQDFSKRLHSINIFVLLPSSIEKINVTTDNLTNYLNTTEYPIIDQKKLRQFLNFRRYPMIVIANYKSRYNSQPVIGDQINFDYIAERKLKVSNAYQSELINKDTYVQENMLISYLELFARFKLDINNYKL
;
A
#
# COMPACT_ATOMS: atom_id res chain seq x y z
N MET A 1 -26.01 45.80 48.32
CA MET A 1 -26.18 45.55 46.87
C MET A 1 -26.62 44.10 46.66
N LYS A 2 -27.86 43.86 46.24
CA LYS A 2 -28.38 42.52 45.94
C LYS A 2 -28.01 42.19 44.49
N ILE A 3 -27.01 41.32 44.30
CA ILE A 3 -26.70 40.77 42.98
C ILE A 3 -27.92 39.91 42.58
N THR A 4 -28.61 40.33 41.53
CA THR A 4 -29.78 39.62 41.01
C THR A 4 -29.34 38.27 40.43
N LYS A 5 -30.10 37.21 40.71
CA LYS A 5 -29.81 35.83 40.26
C LYS A 5 -29.57 35.72 38.73
N ILE A 6 -30.11 36.65 37.96
CA ILE A 6 -29.96 36.76 36.51
C ILE A 6 -28.53 37.20 36.11
N SER A 7 -27.91 38.11 36.88
CA SER A 7 -26.54 38.58 36.63
C SER A 7 -25.51 37.47 36.91
N LEU A 8 -25.76 36.63 37.92
CA LEU A 8 -24.91 35.46 38.20
C LEU A 8 -24.98 34.42 37.07
N PHE A 9 -26.17 34.21 36.48
CA PHE A 9 -26.37 33.26 35.39
C PHE A 9 -25.70 33.72 34.08
N ALA A 10 -25.78 35.02 33.77
CA ALA A 10 -25.10 35.60 32.61
C ALA A 10 -23.57 35.55 32.72
N LEU A 11 -23.03 35.70 33.94
CA LEU A 11 -21.59 35.62 34.19
C LEU A 11 -21.06 34.18 34.09
N ILE A 12 -21.84 33.19 34.54
CA ILE A 12 -21.52 31.76 34.39
C ILE A 12 -21.61 31.34 32.92
N PHE A 13 -22.59 31.86 32.16
CA PHE A 13 -22.73 31.56 30.72
C PHE A 13 -21.64 32.22 29.86
N SER A 14 -21.13 33.39 30.25
CA SER A 14 -19.94 33.99 29.61
C SER A 14 -18.65 33.22 29.95
N PHE A 15 -18.54 32.62 31.13
CA PHE A 15 -17.38 31.82 31.51
C PHE A 15 -17.35 30.44 30.80
N THR A 16 -18.51 29.85 30.48
CA THR A 16 -18.57 28.60 29.70
C THR A 16 -18.27 28.80 28.22
N LEU A 17 -18.58 29.98 27.64
CA LEU A 17 -18.21 30.31 26.25
C LEU A 17 -16.71 30.63 26.07
N PHE A 18 -16.01 30.98 27.15
CA PHE A 18 -14.55 31.15 27.17
C PHE A 18 -13.78 29.89 27.60
N SER A 19 -14.45 28.75 27.71
CA SER A 19 -13.82 27.48 28.03
C SER A 19 -13.00 26.98 26.83
N GLY A 20 -11.76 27.46 26.77
CA GLY A 20 -10.57 26.83 26.21
C GLY A 20 -10.75 26.18 24.83
N THR A 21 -10.18 26.82 23.81
CA THR A 21 -9.61 26.08 22.69
C THR A 21 -8.60 25.08 23.27
N ALA A 22 -9.05 23.84 23.49
CA ALA A 22 -8.17 22.76 23.86
C ALA A 22 -7.16 22.64 22.72
N ALA A 23 -5.93 23.10 22.96
CA ALA A 23 -4.85 22.99 21.99
C ALA A 23 -4.72 21.51 21.62
N ALA A 24 -5.18 21.17 20.42
CA ALA A 24 -5.18 19.81 19.93
C ALA A 24 -3.74 19.29 19.93
N GLN A 25 -3.57 18.05 20.40
CA GLN A 25 -2.25 17.42 20.40
C GLN A 25 -1.74 17.34 18.97
N VAL A 26 -0.54 17.86 18.73
CA VAL A 26 0.13 17.77 17.44
C VAL A 26 0.57 16.32 17.25
N THR A 27 0.23 15.74 16.11
CA THR A 27 0.50 14.35 15.72
C THR A 27 1.11 14.30 14.32
N ILE A 28 1.37 13.10 13.79
CA ILE A 28 1.74 12.94 12.38
C ILE A 28 0.47 13.03 11.53
N LYS A 29 0.49 13.93 10.54
CA LYS A 29 -0.49 14.04 9.47
C LYS A 29 0.14 13.53 8.19
N THR A 30 -0.55 12.62 7.51
CA THR A 30 -0.22 12.26 6.12
C THR A 30 -0.98 13.20 5.19
N LEU A 31 -0.27 13.97 4.37
CA LEU A 31 -0.88 14.86 3.38
C LEU A 31 -0.62 14.34 1.96
N ALA A 32 -1.68 14.13 1.18
CA ALA A 32 -1.57 13.85 -0.25
C ALA A 32 -1.20 15.16 -0.98
N VAL A 33 -0.03 15.18 -1.63
CA VAL A 33 0.49 16.37 -2.32
C VAL A 33 0.43 16.24 -3.83
N TYR A 34 0.23 15.03 -4.34
CA TYR A 34 0.15 14.74 -5.77
C TYR A 34 -0.65 13.46 -6.02
N LYS A 35 -1.52 13.48 -7.03
CA LYS A 35 -2.25 12.31 -7.55
C LYS A 35 -2.40 12.50 -9.04
N LYS A 36 -1.87 11.56 -9.84
CA LYS A 36 -1.98 11.59 -11.30
C LYS A 36 -2.11 10.18 -11.85
N ALA A 37 -3.08 9.98 -12.74
CA ALA A 37 -3.16 8.82 -13.61
C ALA A 37 -2.39 9.10 -14.91
N VAL A 38 -1.79 8.06 -15.48
CA VAL A 38 -1.19 8.17 -16.82
C VAL A 38 -2.28 8.27 -17.87
N ASP A 39 -1.99 8.94 -18.98
CA ASP A 39 -2.90 9.03 -20.12
C ASP A 39 -2.75 7.76 -20.97
N PHE A 40 -3.44 6.70 -20.56
CA PHE A 40 -3.50 5.43 -21.30
C PHE A 40 -4.88 4.80 -21.20
N ASN A 41 -5.40 4.35 -22.34
CA ASN A 41 -6.68 3.66 -22.42
C ASN A 41 -6.51 2.17 -22.07
N PHE A 42 -6.75 1.83 -20.81
CA PHE A 42 -6.76 0.45 -20.36
C PHE A 42 -8.00 -0.29 -20.88
N SER A 43 -7.78 -1.29 -21.73
CA SER A 43 -8.83 -2.23 -22.16
C SER A 43 -9.26 -3.16 -21.03
N SER A 44 -10.33 -3.92 -21.26
CA SER A 44 -10.83 -4.95 -20.34
C SER A 44 -9.84 -6.09 -20.08
N GLU A 45 -8.72 -6.17 -20.80
CA GLU A 45 -7.66 -7.18 -20.59
C GLU A 45 -6.72 -6.84 -19.43
N TRP A 46 -6.68 -5.58 -18.99
CA TRP A 46 -5.83 -5.08 -17.92
C TRP A 46 -6.47 -5.29 -16.54
N GLN A 47 -6.65 -6.56 -16.18
CA GLN A 47 -7.53 -7.00 -15.11
C GLN A 47 -6.84 -7.19 -13.76
N TYR A 48 -5.55 -6.90 -13.66
CA TYR A 48 -4.76 -7.18 -12.46
C TYR A 48 -4.06 -5.92 -11.98
N LEU A 49 -3.85 -5.78 -10.67
CA LEU A 49 -3.17 -4.64 -10.06
C LEU A 49 -1.89 -5.05 -9.35
N SER A 50 -0.82 -4.31 -9.60
CA SER A 50 0.36 -4.31 -8.73
C SER A 50 0.55 -2.93 -8.10
N THR A 51 1.03 -2.88 -6.86
CA THR A 51 1.28 -1.61 -6.15
C THR A 51 2.67 -1.63 -5.52
N ASP A 52 3.50 -0.67 -5.93
CA ASP A 52 4.83 -0.44 -5.40
C ASP A 52 4.84 0.82 -4.51
N LEU A 53 5.53 0.74 -3.37
CA LEU A 53 5.71 1.80 -2.40
C LEU A 53 7.19 2.18 -2.29
N TYR A 54 7.49 3.47 -2.43
CA TYR A 54 8.82 4.04 -2.32
C TYR A 54 8.86 5.01 -1.15
N LEU A 55 9.77 4.79 -0.20
CA LEU A 55 10.00 5.69 0.92
C LEU A 55 11.23 6.58 0.66
N PHE A 56 11.05 7.89 0.80
CA PHE A 56 12.07 8.91 0.62
C PHE A 56 12.31 9.69 1.91
N ASN A 57 13.52 10.26 2.01
CA ASN A 57 13.93 11.15 3.09
C ASN A 57 13.81 10.51 4.48
N THR A 58 14.20 9.24 4.61
CA THR A 58 14.15 8.49 5.87
C THR A 58 14.90 9.16 7.02
N GLY A 59 16.03 9.82 6.72
CA GLY A 59 16.76 10.62 7.72
C GLY A 59 15.97 11.82 8.29
N LYS A 60 14.81 12.17 7.74
CA LYS A 60 13.96 13.28 8.23
C LYS A 60 12.91 12.87 9.24
N PHE A 61 12.78 11.58 9.56
CA PHE A 61 11.84 11.14 10.61
C PHE A 61 12.19 11.67 12.00
N GLY A 62 13.48 11.74 12.36
CA GLY A 62 13.93 12.37 13.61
C GLY A 62 13.52 13.86 13.67
N TYR A 63 13.75 14.61 12.59
CA TYR A 63 13.31 16.01 12.49
C TYR A 63 11.79 16.15 12.68
N LEU A 64 11.00 15.32 12.00
CA LEU A 64 9.54 15.29 12.14
C LEU A 64 9.10 15.07 13.59
N ILE A 65 9.68 14.08 14.28
CA ILE A 65 9.37 13.79 15.69
C ILE A 65 9.70 14.99 16.57
N ASN A 66 10.92 15.53 16.46
CA ASN A 66 11.37 16.62 17.31
C ASN A 66 10.49 17.88 17.15
N GLN A 67 10.00 18.16 15.94
CA GLN A 67 9.02 19.23 15.72
C GLN A 67 7.69 18.97 16.42
N ILE A 68 7.16 17.75 16.35
CA ILE A 68 5.91 17.37 17.02
C ILE A 68 6.07 17.48 18.54
N VAL A 69 7.18 17.00 19.09
CA VAL A 69 7.50 17.10 20.52
C VAL A 69 7.62 18.56 20.96
N ALA A 70 8.35 19.38 20.20
CA ALA A 70 8.50 20.80 20.50
C ALA A 70 7.15 21.52 20.51
N ALA A 71 6.32 21.30 19.48
CA ALA A 71 5.00 21.90 19.36
C ALA A 71 4.06 21.51 20.52
N ASN A 72 4.10 20.25 20.96
CA ASN A 72 3.30 19.77 22.09
C ASN A 72 3.78 20.28 23.48
N ASN A 73 5.03 20.75 23.56
CA ASN A 73 5.64 21.29 24.78
C ASN A 73 5.54 22.81 24.90
N VAL A 74 5.05 23.51 23.86
CA VAL A 74 4.83 24.97 23.92
C VAL A 74 3.83 25.29 25.04
N GLY A 75 4.25 26.10 26.01
CA GLY A 75 3.40 26.57 27.12
C GLY A 75 3.19 25.59 28.28
N LYS A 76 3.66 24.34 28.21
CA LYS A 76 3.58 23.38 29.33
C LYS A 76 4.92 23.34 30.07
N LYS A 77 4.91 23.57 31.41
CA LYS A 77 6.09 23.32 32.26
C LYS A 77 6.61 21.91 31.95
N LYS A 78 7.88 21.80 31.54
CA LYS A 78 8.58 20.61 30.98
C LYS A 78 8.28 19.24 31.63
N LYS A 79 7.73 19.20 32.84
CA LYS A 79 7.59 18.00 33.69
C LYS A 79 6.60 16.92 33.22
N LYS A 80 5.53 17.24 32.46
CA LYS A 80 4.47 16.23 32.16
C LYS A 80 4.67 15.42 30.88
N TRP A 81 5.25 16.00 29.83
CA TRP A 81 5.47 15.28 28.56
C TRP A 81 6.85 14.60 28.50
N GLN A 82 7.79 15.01 29.36
CA GLN A 82 9.11 14.37 29.48
C GLN A 82 9.05 12.90 29.92
N GLN A 83 7.90 12.41 30.41
CA GLN A 83 7.72 11.01 30.83
C GLN A 83 7.21 10.09 29.73
N GLU A 84 6.54 10.58 28.69
CA GLU A 84 6.10 9.73 27.58
C GLU A 84 7.21 9.61 26.54
N THR A 85 8.01 8.55 26.70
CA THR A 85 9.07 8.23 25.75
C THR A 85 8.46 7.65 24.49
N ILE A 86 8.70 8.31 23.36
CA ILE A 86 8.34 7.81 22.03
C ILE A 86 9.21 6.57 21.76
N GLN A 87 8.57 5.45 21.44
CA GLN A 87 9.25 4.19 21.15
C GLN A 87 9.49 3.98 19.66
N SER A 88 8.50 4.32 18.83
CA SER A 88 8.59 4.10 17.39
C SER A 88 7.65 4.98 16.58
N ILE A 89 7.92 5.08 15.29
CA ILE A 89 6.97 5.59 14.27
C ILE A 89 6.41 4.39 13.53
N PHE A 90 5.09 4.25 13.57
CA PHE A 90 4.36 3.24 12.83
C PHE A 90 3.76 3.84 11.56
N ILE A 91 4.00 3.20 10.42
CA ILE A 91 3.43 3.59 9.12
C ILE A 91 2.65 2.40 8.61
N LYS A 92 1.37 2.64 8.28
CA LYS A 92 0.48 1.64 7.71
C LYS A 92 -0.15 2.12 6.41
N ALA A 93 -0.42 1.17 5.51
CA ALA A 93 -1.28 1.39 4.35
C ALA A 93 -2.61 0.69 4.60
N ILE A 94 -3.70 1.35 4.28
CA ILE A 94 -5.06 0.79 4.30
C ILE A 94 -5.50 0.71 2.86
N ILE A 95 -5.70 -0.51 2.37
CA ILE A 95 -6.14 -0.79 1.02
C ILE A 95 -7.64 -1.03 1.07
N LYS A 96 -8.40 -0.10 0.48
CA LYS A 96 -9.86 -0.12 0.48
C LYS A 96 -10.43 -0.95 -0.68
N ASP A 97 -11.63 -1.48 -0.48
CA ASP A 97 -12.47 -2.08 -1.54
C ASP A 97 -11.86 -3.25 -2.31
N VAL A 98 -10.85 -3.93 -1.75
CA VAL A 98 -10.35 -5.18 -2.32
C VAL A 98 -11.28 -6.31 -1.90
N LYS A 99 -12.29 -6.58 -2.74
CA LYS A 99 -13.28 -7.66 -2.56
C LYS A 99 -12.66 -9.03 -2.31
N PHE A 100 -11.40 -9.23 -2.72
CA PHE A 100 -10.62 -10.43 -2.43
C PHE A 100 -10.39 -10.66 -0.91
N PHE A 101 -10.35 -9.60 -0.11
CA PHE A 101 -10.06 -9.66 1.35
C PHE A 101 -11.25 -9.30 2.24
N GLY A 102 -12.48 -9.19 1.68
CA GLY A 102 -13.74 -9.15 2.45
C GLY A 102 -13.92 -7.97 3.42
N SER A 103 -12.90 -7.11 3.52
CA SER A 103 -12.76 -5.95 4.40
C SER A 103 -11.55 -5.12 3.95
N ASP A 104 -11.43 -3.90 4.45
CA ASP A 104 -10.24 -3.08 4.23
C ASP A 104 -9.00 -3.75 4.84
N MET A 105 -7.96 -3.87 4.02
CA MET A 105 -6.73 -4.56 4.40
C MET A 105 -5.72 -3.58 4.95
N VAL A 106 -5.18 -3.86 6.14
CA VAL A 106 -4.23 -2.97 6.81
C VAL A 106 -2.84 -3.59 6.81
N TYR A 107 -1.92 -2.95 6.10
CA TYR A 107 -0.54 -3.37 5.97
C TYR A 107 0.35 -2.56 6.91
N PRO A 108 1.06 -3.21 7.87
CA PRO A 108 2.10 -2.53 8.62
C PRO A 108 3.32 -2.36 7.69
N ILE A 109 3.57 -1.15 7.17
CA ILE A 109 4.65 -0.92 6.20
C ILE A 109 5.99 -0.76 6.91
N TYR A 110 6.03 0.09 7.94
CA TYR A 110 7.23 0.36 8.72
C TYR A 110 6.90 0.51 10.19
N ASN A 111 7.82 0.06 11.03
CA ASN A 111 7.87 0.43 12.45
C ASN A 111 9.30 0.83 12.79
N LEU A 112 9.55 2.13 12.63
CA LEU A 112 10.87 2.72 12.78
C LEU A 112 11.15 2.91 14.25
N LYS A 113 12.20 2.24 14.75
CA LYS A 113 12.65 2.41 16.13
C LYS A 113 13.15 3.84 16.34
N VAL A 114 12.73 4.42 17.45
CA VAL A 114 13.12 5.75 17.88
C VAL A 114 14.02 5.62 19.10
N SER A 115 15.19 6.25 19.03
CA SER A 115 16.09 6.43 20.16
C SER A 115 16.05 7.88 20.63
N LYS A 116 16.31 8.11 21.91
CA LYS A 116 16.32 9.44 22.51
C LYS A 116 17.58 9.60 23.36
N ASP A 117 18.49 10.43 22.87
CA ASP A 117 19.66 10.87 23.63
C ASP A 117 19.42 12.32 24.11
N GLN A 118 19.75 13.31 23.26
CA GLN A 118 19.34 14.71 23.44
C GLN A 118 18.09 15.03 22.61
N ASP A 119 18.15 14.68 21.33
CA ASP A 119 17.04 14.74 20.39
C ASP A 119 16.58 13.33 20.00
N TYR A 120 15.35 13.22 19.51
CA TYR A 120 14.85 11.96 18.96
C TYR A 120 15.51 11.67 17.61
N THR A 121 16.06 10.47 17.47
CA THR A 121 16.66 9.97 16.23
C THR A 121 16.01 8.66 15.81
N THR A 122 16.03 8.37 14.51
CA THR A 122 15.47 7.13 13.95
C THR A 122 16.58 6.34 13.28
N GLN A 123 16.61 5.02 13.50
CA GLN A 123 17.57 4.11 12.87
C GLN A 123 17.18 3.71 11.43
N ALA A 124 16.52 4.60 10.70
CA ALA A 124 16.01 4.28 9.38
C ALA A 124 17.19 4.12 8.39
N SER A 125 17.29 2.94 7.77
CA SER A 125 18.32 2.67 6.74
C SER A 125 18.26 3.70 5.61
N ALA A 126 19.42 4.12 5.12
CA ALA A 126 19.55 5.08 4.02
C ALA A 126 19.12 4.48 2.67
N ASN A 127 19.25 3.16 2.53
CA ASN A 127 18.83 2.40 1.35
C ASN A 127 17.51 1.70 1.64
N VAL A 128 16.42 2.44 1.45
CA VAL A 128 15.09 1.82 1.47
C VAL A 128 14.74 1.40 0.05
N GLU A 129 14.78 0.09 -0.18
CA GLU A 129 14.29 -0.55 -1.41
C GLU A 129 12.79 -0.34 -1.60
N VAL A 130 12.31 -0.53 -2.83
CA VAL A 130 10.89 -0.59 -3.16
C VAL A 130 10.20 -1.71 -2.38
N ILE A 131 9.02 -1.42 -1.83
CA ILE A 131 8.15 -2.43 -1.23
C ILE A 131 7.01 -2.68 -2.20
N ARG A 132 6.91 -3.90 -2.76
CA ARG A 132 5.72 -4.30 -3.49
C ARG A 132 4.68 -4.80 -2.50
N LEU A 133 3.58 -4.05 -2.37
CA LEU A 133 2.49 -4.39 -1.44
C LEU A 133 1.64 -5.51 -2.01
N ILE A 134 1.30 -5.38 -3.29
CA ILE A 134 0.43 -6.29 -4.03
C ILE A 134 1.09 -6.58 -5.38
N ASP A 135 1.09 -7.84 -5.79
CA ASP A 135 1.50 -8.29 -7.10
C ASP A 135 0.36 -9.03 -7.81
N ASN A 136 -0.08 -8.43 -8.93
CA ASN A 136 -1.08 -8.96 -9.86
C ASN A 136 -2.46 -9.28 -9.26
N LEU A 137 -2.96 -8.59 -8.24
CA LEU A 137 -4.30 -8.85 -7.68
C LEU A 137 -5.43 -8.65 -8.72
N PRO A 138 -6.34 -9.62 -8.92
CA PRO A 138 -7.43 -9.50 -9.87
C PRO A 138 -8.44 -8.43 -9.43
N LEU A 139 -8.82 -7.57 -10.37
CA LEU A 139 -9.65 -6.38 -10.16
C LEU A 139 -11.16 -6.68 -10.22
N THR A 140 -11.60 -7.94 -10.09
CA THR A 140 -13.01 -8.34 -10.30
C THR A 140 -13.98 -7.52 -9.46
N GLY A 141 -14.60 -6.52 -10.07
CA GLY A 141 -15.58 -5.63 -9.45
C GLY A 141 -15.03 -4.60 -8.46
N ALA A 142 -13.71 -4.36 -8.39
CA ALA A 142 -13.15 -3.19 -7.73
C ALA A 142 -13.18 -2.00 -8.71
N LYS A 143 -13.35 -0.77 -8.20
CA LYS A 143 -13.18 0.43 -9.04
C LYS A 143 -11.80 0.40 -9.69
N ASP A 144 -11.63 1.04 -10.84
CA ASP A 144 -10.38 1.09 -11.63
C ASP A 144 -9.11 1.57 -10.90
N PHE A 145 -9.18 1.84 -9.60
CA PHE A 145 -8.08 2.22 -8.74
C PHE A 145 -8.25 1.56 -7.36
N ILE A 146 -7.16 1.02 -6.82
CA ILE A 146 -7.04 0.83 -5.38
C ILE A 146 -6.61 2.16 -4.78
N ASP A 147 -7.49 2.77 -3.98
CA ASP A 147 -7.11 3.88 -3.11
C ASP A 147 -6.46 3.29 -1.85
N ALA A 148 -5.12 3.36 -1.81
CA ALA A 148 -4.35 3.10 -0.61
C ALA A 148 -4.30 4.38 0.23
N GLU A 149 -4.88 4.34 1.42
CA GLU A 149 -4.76 5.39 2.42
C GLU A 149 -3.50 5.14 3.27
N LEU A 150 -2.61 6.13 3.36
CA LEU A 150 -1.40 6.03 4.19
C LEU A 150 -1.59 6.75 5.52
N SER A 151 -1.28 6.07 6.61
CA SER A 151 -1.36 6.62 7.96
C SER A 151 -0.03 6.44 8.68
N GLY A 152 0.53 7.56 9.17
CA GLY A 152 1.67 7.58 10.09
C GLY A 152 1.20 7.87 11.50
N GLN A 153 1.68 7.10 12.48
CA GLN A 153 1.32 7.23 13.89
C GLN A 153 2.57 7.15 14.77
N ILE A 154 2.60 7.93 15.86
CA ILE A 154 3.65 7.84 16.89
C ILE A 154 3.21 6.82 17.93
N ILE A 155 4.07 5.84 18.21
CA ILE A 155 3.85 4.85 19.26
C ILE A 155 4.70 5.24 20.49
N THR A 156 4.01 5.48 21.59
CA THR A 156 4.55 5.64 22.94
C THR A 156 4.33 4.35 23.75
N GLN A 157 4.85 4.31 24.97
CA GLN A 157 4.58 3.19 25.88
C GLN A 157 3.07 2.97 26.14
N LYS A 158 2.25 4.03 26.13
CA LYS A 158 0.82 3.94 26.51
C LYS A 158 -0.07 3.38 25.40
N ASN A 159 0.21 3.69 24.14
CA ASN A 159 -0.55 3.16 23.00
C ASN A 159 0.11 1.92 22.37
N SER A 160 1.07 1.31 23.06
CA SER A 160 1.68 0.02 22.67
C SER A 160 0.64 -1.07 22.38
N ASN A 161 -0.53 -1.05 23.05
CA ASN A 161 -1.57 -2.06 22.83
C ASN A 161 -2.35 -1.87 21.52
N GLU A 162 -2.30 -0.68 20.90
CA GLU A 162 -2.94 -0.42 19.60
C GLU A 162 -2.33 -1.30 18.50
N PHE A 163 -1.03 -1.59 18.63
CA PHE A 163 -0.30 -2.52 17.77
C PHE A 163 -0.88 -3.93 17.82
N LEU A 164 -1.03 -4.51 19.02
CA LEU A 164 -1.56 -5.87 19.20
C LEU A 164 -3.01 -5.95 18.74
N ARG A 165 -3.78 -4.88 18.98
CA ARG A 165 -5.16 -4.78 18.51
C ARG A 165 -5.23 -4.83 16.98
N LEU A 166 -4.38 -4.09 16.27
CA LEU A 166 -4.33 -4.12 14.80
C LEU A 166 -4.06 -5.54 14.30
N VAL A 167 -3.00 -6.19 14.81
CA VAL A 167 -2.65 -7.54 14.38
C VAL A 167 -3.77 -8.53 14.69
N ALA A 168 -4.33 -8.48 15.90
CA ALA A 168 -5.44 -9.34 16.29
C ALA A 168 -6.68 -9.16 15.40
N THR A 169 -7.05 -7.92 15.06
CA THR A 169 -8.17 -7.64 14.15
C THR A 169 -7.90 -8.20 12.75
N GLN A 170 -6.68 -8.07 12.22
CA GLN A 170 -6.35 -8.63 10.92
C GLN A 170 -6.39 -10.16 10.94
N LEU A 171 -5.84 -10.81 11.97
CA LEU A 171 -5.89 -12.26 12.12
C LEU A 171 -7.33 -12.79 12.28
N GLN A 172 -8.18 -12.09 13.02
CA GLN A 172 -9.61 -12.42 13.15
C GLN A 172 -10.38 -12.25 11.83
N ASN A 173 -9.98 -11.32 10.97
CA ASN A 173 -10.57 -11.18 9.64
C ASN A 173 -10.09 -12.30 8.72
N ILE A 174 -8.80 -12.63 8.75
CA ILE A 174 -8.22 -13.75 8.01
C ILE A 174 -8.85 -15.10 8.43
N SER A 175 -9.14 -15.30 9.71
CA SER A 175 -9.74 -16.55 10.19
C SER A 175 -11.17 -16.80 9.69
N LYS A 176 -11.85 -15.80 9.13
CA LYS A 176 -13.19 -15.96 8.53
C LYS A 176 -13.14 -16.64 7.14
N TYR A 177 -11.94 -16.79 6.56
CA TYR A 177 -11.76 -17.48 5.28
C TYR A 177 -11.74 -18.99 5.48
N SER A 178 -12.65 -19.68 4.79
CA SER A 178 -12.70 -21.15 4.77
C SER A 178 -11.56 -21.77 3.97
N LYS A 179 -10.98 -21.02 3.01
CA LYS A 179 -9.85 -21.43 2.17
C LYS A 179 -8.87 -20.25 1.98
N PRO A 180 -7.92 -20.02 2.91
CA PRO A 180 -6.90 -18.99 2.72
C PRO A 180 -5.95 -19.41 1.59
N ASN A 181 -5.64 -18.47 0.69
CA ASN A 181 -4.62 -18.66 -0.35
C ASN A 181 -3.22 -18.23 0.16
N VAL A 182 -2.19 -18.48 -0.66
CA VAL A 182 -0.78 -18.18 -0.34
C VAL A 182 -0.58 -16.72 0.09
N ALA A 183 -1.18 -15.79 -0.64
CA ALA A 183 -1.17 -14.35 -0.32
C ALA A 183 -1.67 -14.03 1.10
N ILE A 184 -2.75 -14.68 1.55
CA ILE A 184 -3.27 -14.52 2.92
C ILE A 184 -2.30 -15.10 3.93
N LEU A 185 -1.69 -16.25 3.65
CA LEU A 185 -0.69 -16.89 4.52
C LEU A 185 0.59 -16.04 4.62
N ASP A 186 1.03 -15.43 3.53
CA ASP A 186 2.16 -14.49 3.52
C ASP A 186 1.89 -13.27 4.39
N LEU A 187 0.67 -12.73 4.34
CA LEU A 187 0.26 -11.65 5.25
C LEU A 187 0.31 -12.11 6.71
N VAL A 188 -0.17 -13.32 7.03
CA VAL A 188 -0.05 -13.88 8.40
C VAL A 188 1.43 -13.98 8.82
N GLY A 189 2.30 -14.43 7.91
CA GLY A 189 3.75 -14.47 8.12
C GLY A 189 4.34 -13.08 8.43
N GLU A 190 3.97 -12.06 7.67
CA GLU A 190 4.40 -10.67 7.92
C GLU A 190 3.87 -10.12 9.24
N LEU A 191 2.61 -10.41 9.59
CA LEU A 191 2.05 -10.04 10.90
C LEU A 191 2.82 -10.72 12.04
N GLY A 192 3.23 -11.98 11.87
CA GLY A 192 4.09 -12.70 12.80
C GLY A 192 5.46 -12.05 12.97
N LYS A 193 6.17 -11.76 11.87
CA LYS A 193 7.44 -11.01 11.88
C LYS A 193 7.26 -9.64 12.53
N PHE A 194 6.10 -9.01 12.32
CA PHE A 194 5.79 -7.73 12.93
C PHE A 194 5.70 -7.83 14.46
N ILE A 195 4.97 -8.83 14.99
CA ILE A 195 4.93 -9.15 16.43
C ILE A 195 6.34 -9.39 16.97
N GLU A 196 7.12 -10.24 16.30
CA GLU A 196 8.49 -10.57 16.72
C GLU A 196 9.39 -9.33 16.79
N SER A 197 9.28 -8.42 15.83
CA SER A 197 10.05 -7.17 15.87
C SER A 197 9.77 -6.35 17.12
N LYS A 198 8.52 -6.39 17.59
CA LYS A 198 8.11 -5.63 18.77
C LYS A 198 8.61 -6.30 20.05
N THR A 199 8.54 -7.62 20.15
CA THR A 199 9.04 -8.37 21.31
C THR A 199 10.56 -8.26 21.44
N THR A 200 11.27 -8.26 20.31
CA THR A 200 12.74 -8.15 20.26
C THR A 200 13.25 -6.70 20.26
N GLY A 201 12.36 -5.70 20.13
CA GLY A 201 12.72 -4.29 20.06
C GLY A 201 13.55 -3.93 18.82
N LYS A 202 13.43 -4.72 17.74
CA LYS A 202 14.08 -4.52 16.44
C LYS A 202 13.21 -3.64 15.54
N GLN A 203 13.83 -2.97 14.57
CA GLN A 203 13.10 -2.26 13.52
C GLN A 203 12.41 -3.27 12.60
N TYR A 204 11.20 -2.92 12.16
CA TYR A 204 10.47 -3.72 11.18
C TYR A 204 10.24 -2.95 9.89
N LYS A 205 10.39 -3.69 8.78
CA LYS A 205 10.11 -3.29 7.41
C LYS A 205 9.28 -4.42 6.79
N PHE A 206 8.16 -4.07 6.19
CA PHE A 206 7.38 -5.01 5.39
C PHE A 206 8.22 -5.51 4.22
N SER A 207 8.31 -6.83 4.08
CA SER A 207 9.24 -7.49 3.15
C SER A 207 8.57 -8.49 2.23
N SER A 208 7.42 -9.05 2.61
CA SER A 208 6.74 -10.01 1.75
C SER A 208 5.86 -9.30 0.75
N THR A 209 6.04 -9.62 -0.51
CA THR A 209 5.10 -9.20 -1.54
C THR A 209 3.88 -10.10 -1.48
N ILE A 210 2.66 -9.55 -1.46
CA ILE A 210 1.49 -10.39 -1.68
C ILE A 210 1.47 -10.79 -3.16
N ARG A 211 1.96 -12.00 -3.43
CA ARG A 211 1.94 -12.59 -4.77
C ARG A 211 0.79 -13.57 -4.85
N LEU A 212 -0.13 -13.28 -5.75
CA LEU A 212 -1.22 -14.20 -6.05
C LEU A 212 -0.87 -15.17 -7.17
N TYR A 213 0.11 -14.81 -8.00
CA TYR A 213 0.49 -15.53 -9.21
C TYR A 213 1.99 -15.74 -9.19
N GLU A 214 2.42 -16.93 -8.76
CA GLU A 214 3.77 -17.40 -9.03
C GLU A 214 3.83 -17.96 -10.45
N ASP A 215 4.96 -17.74 -11.15
CA ASP A 215 5.26 -18.34 -12.47
C ASP A 215 4.36 -18.00 -13.66
N GLN A 216 3.63 -16.87 -13.62
CA GLN A 216 2.83 -16.39 -14.75
C GLN A 216 3.38 -15.08 -15.34
N ASP A 217 3.45 -15.02 -16.67
CA ASP A 217 3.88 -13.84 -17.40
C ASP A 217 2.78 -12.77 -17.43
N PHE A 218 3.06 -11.61 -16.84
CA PHE A 218 2.18 -10.46 -16.87
C PHE A 218 2.86 -9.28 -17.56
N SER A 219 2.18 -8.68 -18.54
CA SER A 219 2.59 -7.36 -19.04
C SER A 219 2.09 -6.30 -18.06
N LYS A 220 3.01 -5.52 -17.48
CA LYS A 220 2.68 -4.47 -16.50
C LYS A 220 2.83 -3.09 -17.11
N ARG A 221 1.88 -2.20 -16.81
CA ARG A 221 1.93 -0.79 -17.20
C ARG A 221 1.55 0.10 -16.03
N LEU A 222 2.29 1.19 -15.86
CA LEU A 222 1.98 2.20 -14.84
C LEU A 222 0.57 2.75 -15.10
N HIS A 223 -0.25 2.82 -14.05
CA HIS A 223 -1.60 3.35 -14.08
C HIS A 223 -1.68 4.69 -13.37
N SER A 224 -1.13 4.80 -12.15
CA SER A 224 -1.17 6.04 -11.39
C SER A 224 -0.04 6.19 -10.39
N ILE A 225 0.25 7.44 -10.02
CA ILE A 225 1.19 7.79 -8.96
C ILE A 225 0.50 8.70 -7.94
N ASN A 226 0.61 8.34 -6.67
CA ASN A 226 0.20 9.16 -5.54
C ASN A 226 1.42 9.50 -4.66
N ILE A 227 1.56 10.75 -4.26
CA ILE A 227 2.66 11.19 -3.38
C ILE A 227 2.07 11.73 -2.09
N PHE A 228 2.61 11.24 -0.98
CA PHE A 228 2.22 11.59 0.36
C PHE A 228 3.42 12.12 1.14
N VAL A 229 3.20 13.15 1.95
CA VAL A 229 4.23 13.71 2.84
C VAL A 229 3.76 13.55 4.28
N LEU A 230 4.66 13.10 5.16
CA LEU A 230 4.39 13.01 6.60
C LEU A 230 4.84 14.31 7.28
N LEU A 231 3.89 15.02 7.89
CA LEU A 231 4.07 16.35 8.47
C LEU A 231 3.56 16.38 9.92
N PRO A 232 4.00 17.34 10.74
CA PRO A 232 3.28 17.69 11.95
C PRO A 232 1.85 18.15 11.59
N SER A 233 0.85 17.75 12.37
CA SER A 233 -0.55 18.12 12.11
C SER A 233 -0.83 19.62 12.21
N SER A 234 0.08 20.39 12.81
CA SER A 234 0.04 21.86 12.83
C SER A 234 0.38 22.51 11.48
N ILE A 235 0.88 21.76 10.50
CA ILE A 235 1.18 22.27 9.15
C ILE A 235 0.02 21.92 8.22
N GLU A 236 -0.64 22.95 7.69
CA GLU A 236 -1.78 22.76 6.79
C GLU A 236 -1.36 22.42 5.37
N LYS A 237 -0.36 23.14 4.84
CA LYS A 237 0.07 23.05 3.44
C LYS A 237 1.59 22.92 3.33
N ILE A 238 2.03 22.22 2.30
CA ILE A 238 3.43 22.18 1.89
C ILE A 238 3.52 22.19 0.37
N ASN A 239 4.51 22.89 -0.17
CA ASN A 239 4.76 22.90 -1.60
C ASN A 239 5.74 21.76 -1.97
N VAL A 240 5.34 20.93 -2.93
CA VAL A 240 6.15 19.87 -3.51
C VAL A 240 6.10 20.05 -5.02
N THR A 241 7.22 20.42 -5.62
CA THR A 241 7.32 20.58 -7.08
C THR A 241 7.24 19.21 -7.76
N THR A 242 6.27 19.04 -8.66
CA THR A 242 6.04 17.79 -9.39
C THR A 242 5.95 18.00 -10.91
N ASP A 243 6.35 19.17 -11.41
CA ASP A 243 6.24 19.53 -12.85
C ASP A 243 7.05 18.58 -13.74
N ASN A 244 8.29 18.28 -13.35
CA ASN A 244 9.15 17.35 -14.09
C ASN A 244 8.55 15.93 -14.15
N LEU A 245 7.98 15.46 -13.04
CA LEU A 245 7.27 14.17 -13.01
C LEU A 245 6.03 14.21 -13.91
N THR A 246 5.25 15.28 -13.81
CA THR A 246 4.02 15.48 -14.57
C THR A 246 4.28 15.51 -16.07
N ASN A 247 5.35 16.21 -16.49
CA ASN A 247 5.79 16.29 -17.87
C ASN A 247 6.27 14.92 -18.38
N TYR A 248 7.09 14.21 -17.60
CA TYR A 248 7.55 12.86 -17.95
C TYR A 248 6.37 11.89 -18.15
N LEU A 249 5.38 11.92 -17.25
CA LEU A 249 4.19 11.07 -17.35
C LEU A 249 3.28 11.40 -18.55
N ASN A 250 3.31 12.64 -19.06
CA ASN A 250 2.51 13.05 -20.22
C ASN A 250 3.19 12.78 -21.55
N THR A 251 4.52 12.85 -21.59
CA THR A 251 5.30 12.79 -22.84
C THR A 251 5.88 11.42 -23.12
N THR A 252 5.92 10.54 -22.12
CA THR A 252 6.46 9.18 -22.26
C THR A 252 5.32 8.20 -22.44
N GLU A 253 5.31 7.46 -23.55
CA GLU A 253 4.26 6.48 -23.84
C GLU A 253 4.23 5.33 -22.81
N TYR A 254 5.41 4.82 -22.43
CA TYR A 254 5.58 3.74 -21.44
C TYR A 254 6.42 4.22 -20.25
N PRO A 255 5.86 5.04 -19.34
CA PRO A 255 6.61 5.60 -18.24
C PRO A 255 6.99 4.51 -17.24
N ILE A 256 8.29 4.21 -17.16
CA ILE A 256 8.85 3.34 -16.13
C ILE A 256 9.23 4.19 -14.93
N ILE A 257 8.81 3.76 -13.74
CA ILE A 257 9.07 4.42 -12.47
C ILE A 257 9.89 3.48 -11.60
N ASP A 258 11.01 4.01 -11.11
CA ASP A 258 11.87 3.39 -10.11
C ASP A 258 12.32 4.45 -9.12
N GLN A 259 13.01 4.03 -8.06
CA GLN A 259 13.47 4.93 -7.02
C GLN A 259 14.44 6.00 -7.57
N LYS A 260 15.28 5.68 -8.56
CA LYS A 260 16.27 6.60 -9.12
C LYS A 260 15.59 7.70 -9.93
N LYS A 261 14.68 7.35 -10.83
CA LYS A 261 13.86 8.31 -11.61
C LYS A 261 13.03 9.20 -10.70
N LEU A 262 12.36 8.63 -9.70
CA LEU A 262 11.61 9.42 -8.73
C LEU A 262 12.50 10.42 -7.97
N ARG A 263 13.74 10.06 -7.61
CA ARG A 263 14.69 11.00 -6.98
C ARG A 263 15.08 12.15 -7.91
N GLN A 264 15.16 11.91 -9.22
CA GLN A 264 15.49 12.94 -10.20
C GLN A 264 14.33 13.92 -10.39
N PHE A 265 13.09 13.42 -10.39
CA PHE A 265 11.91 14.27 -10.57
C PHE A 265 11.46 14.98 -9.29
N LEU A 266 11.68 14.37 -8.12
CA LEU A 266 11.22 14.88 -6.83
C LEU A 266 12.38 15.49 -6.04
N ASN A 267 12.52 16.82 -6.11
CA ASN A 267 13.52 17.57 -5.35
C ASN A 267 13.03 17.99 -3.95
N PHE A 268 12.17 17.17 -3.33
CA PHE A 268 11.66 17.45 -1.99
C PHE A 268 12.45 16.68 -0.94
N ARG A 269 13.09 17.39 0.00
CA ARG A 269 13.96 16.81 1.04
C ARG A 269 13.61 17.20 2.47
N ARG A 270 12.56 18.02 2.68
CA ARG A 270 12.26 18.63 3.98
C ARG A 270 11.65 17.65 4.99
N TYR A 271 10.76 16.77 4.52
CA TYR A 271 10.05 15.80 5.35
C TYR A 271 10.08 14.40 4.72
N PRO A 272 9.80 13.34 5.51
CA PRO A 272 9.59 12.00 4.96
C PRO A 272 8.47 12.01 3.93
N MET A 273 8.69 11.31 2.82
CA MET A 273 7.78 11.29 1.68
C MET A 273 7.60 9.86 1.20
N ILE A 274 6.37 9.48 0.90
CA ILE A 274 6.03 8.16 0.36
C ILE A 274 5.43 8.36 -1.02
N VAL A 275 5.94 7.63 -2.00
CA VAL A 275 5.36 7.57 -3.35
C VAL A 275 4.75 6.18 -3.52
N ILE A 276 3.48 6.14 -3.92
CA ILE A 276 2.79 4.91 -4.30
C ILE A 276 2.62 4.92 -5.81
N ALA A 277 3.13 3.90 -6.48
CA ALA A 277 2.94 3.66 -7.91
C ALA A 277 2.03 2.44 -8.09
N ASN A 278 0.90 2.65 -8.77
CA ASN A 278 -0.03 1.59 -9.13
C ASN A 278 0.19 1.20 -10.58
N TYR A 279 0.16 -0.09 -10.85
CA TYR A 279 0.31 -0.68 -12.17
C TYR A 279 -0.91 -1.54 -12.46
N LYS A 280 -1.45 -1.42 -13.66
CA LYS A 280 -2.36 -2.43 -14.18
C LYS A 280 -1.53 -3.45 -14.96
N SER A 281 -1.93 -4.70 -14.87
CA SER A 281 -1.28 -5.81 -15.55
C SER A 281 -2.32 -6.59 -16.34
N ARG A 282 -1.91 -7.11 -17.49
CA ARG A 282 -2.68 -8.08 -18.27
C ARG A 282 -1.97 -9.42 -18.22
N TYR A 283 -2.76 -10.48 -18.13
CA TYR A 283 -2.27 -11.84 -18.25
C TYR A 283 -1.76 -12.05 -19.67
N ASN A 284 -0.50 -12.49 -19.83
CA ASN A 284 -0.01 -12.93 -21.12
C ASN A 284 -0.25 -14.43 -21.23
N SER A 285 -1.15 -14.81 -22.14
CA SER A 285 -1.28 -16.20 -22.55
C SER A 285 0.06 -16.73 -23.02
N GLN A 286 0.43 -17.94 -22.58
CA GLN A 286 1.68 -18.57 -23.03
C GLN A 286 1.71 -18.65 -24.56
N PRO A 287 2.82 -18.24 -25.20
CA PRO A 287 2.93 -18.23 -26.64
C PRO A 287 2.73 -19.65 -27.18
N VAL A 288 1.95 -19.74 -28.26
CA VAL A 288 1.74 -21.01 -28.95
C VAL A 288 2.80 -21.13 -30.04
N ILE A 289 3.67 -22.13 -29.94
CA ILE A 289 4.67 -22.45 -30.97
C ILE A 289 4.08 -23.56 -31.85
N GLY A 290 3.81 -23.24 -33.13
CA GLY A 290 3.09 -24.12 -34.07
C GLY A 290 3.64 -25.55 -34.18
N ASP A 291 4.97 -25.69 -34.11
CA ASP A 291 5.64 -26.99 -34.21
C ASP A 291 5.42 -27.88 -32.98
N GLN A 292 5.22 -27.25 -31.81
CA GLN A 292 5.03 -27.93 -30.52
C GLN A 292 3.56 -28.27 -30.23
N ILE A 293 2.62 -27.83 -31.08
CA ILE A 293 1.19 -28.14 -30.88
C ILE A 293 0.96 -29.63 -31.18
N ASN A 294 0.72 -30.39 -30.10
CA ASN A 294 0.27 -31.78 -30.10
C ASN A 294 -0.77 -31.98 -28.96
N PHE A 295 -1.38 -33.16 -28.87
CA PHE A 295 -2.41 -33.42 -27.86
C PHE A 295 -1.88 -33.36 -26.42
N ASP A 296 -0.62 -33.71 -26.19
CA ASP A 296 -0.01 -33.66 -24.85
C ASP A 296 0.16 -32.21 -24.37
N TYR A 297 0.65 -31.32 -25.24
CA TYR A 297 0.75 -29.89 -24.99
C TYR A 297 -0.63 -29.28 -24.68
N ILE A 298 -1.65 -29.67 -25.45
CA ILE A 298 -3.02 -29.19 -25.25
C ILE A 298 -3.59 -29.69 -23.91
N ALA A 299 -3.37 -30.96 -23.56
CA ALA A 299 -3.81 -31.53 -22.30
C ALA A 299 -3.14 -30.85 -21.11
N GLU A 300 -1.83 -30.60 -21.20
CA GLU A 300 -1.08 -29.85 -20.19
C GLU A 300 -1.62 -28.43 -20.02
N ARG A 301 -1.85 -27.71 -21.13
CA ARG A 301 -2.43 -26.35 -21.08
C ARG A 301 -3.82 -26.36 -20.44
N LYS A 302 -4.68 -27.33 -20.79
CA LYS A 302 -6.03 -27.46 -20.23
C LYS A 302 -5.99 -27.67 -18.71
N LEU A 303 -5.10 -28.51 -18.22
CA LEU A 303 -4.89 -28.72 -16.78
C LEU A 303 -4.42 -27.43 -16.10
N LYS A 304 -3.44 -26.72 -16.67
CA LYS A 304 -2.94 -25.44 -16.12
C LYS A 304 -4.04 -24.38 -16.03
N VAL A 305 -4.81 -24.19 -17.11
CA VAL A 305 -5.91 -23.22 -17.17
C VAL A 305 -7.02 -23.58 -16.19
N SER A 306 -7.37 -24.86 -16.07
CA SER A 306 -8.41 -25.32 -15.13
C SER A 306 -7.98 -25.11 -13.67
N ASN A 307 -6.75 -25.48 -13.33
CA ASN A 307 -6.20 -25.26 -11.99
C ASN A 307 -6.13 -23.77 -11.67
N ALA A 308 -5.68 -22.93 -12.62
CA ALA A 308 -5.65 -21.49 -12.45
C ALA A 308 -7.04 -20.89 -12.20
N TYR A 309 -8.09 -21.40 -12.86
CA TYR A 309 -9.45 -20.94 -12.63
C TYR A 309 -10.01 -21.42 -11.28
N GLN A 310 -9.79 -22.69 -10.92
CA GLN A 310 -10.25 -23.25 -9.64
C GLN A 310 -9.59 -22.60 -8.43
N SER A 311 -8.34 -22.17 -8.57
CA SER A 311 -7.61 -21.41 -7.55
C SER A 311 -7.92 -19.91 -7.57
N GLU A 312 -8.92 -19.48 -8.35
CA GLU A 312 -9.33 -18.08 -8.52
C GLU A 312 -8.18 -17.16 -8.98
N LEU A 313 -7.19 -17.73 -9.67
CA LEU A 313 -6.09 -16.99 -10.27
C LEU A 313 -6.61 -16.24 -11.48
N ILE A 314 -7.19 -16.94 -12.47
CA ILE A 314 -7.78 -16.25 -13.61
C ILE A 314 -9.27 -15.99 -13.38
N ASN A 315 -9.78 -14.86 -13.83
CA ASN A 315 -11.21 -14.60 -13.76
C ASN A 315 -11.97 -15.41 -14.83
N LYS A 316 -13.31 -15.35 -14.76
CA LYS A 316 -14.20 -16.07 -15.66
C LYS A 316 -13.98 -15.71 -17.13
N ASP A 317 -13.74 -14.44 -17.45
CA ASP A 317 -13.58 -13.99 -18.83
C ASP A 317 -12.28 -14.52 -19.43
N THR A 318 -11.17 -14.44 -18.67
CA THR A 318 -9.89 -15.04 -19.07
C THR A 318 -10.01 -16.55 -19.24
N TYR A 319 -10.71 -17.24 -18.33
CA TYR A 319 -10.95 -18.67 -18.44
C TYR A 319 -11.75 -19.04 -19.70
N VAL A 320 -12.75 -18.26 -20.07
CA VAL A 320 -13.51 -18.46 -21.32
C VAL A 320 -12.62 -18.28 -22.54
N GLN A 321 -11.81 -17.21 -22.58
CA GLN A 321 -10.88 -16.95 -23.68
C GLN A 321 -9.83 -18.06 -23.85
N GLU A 322 -9.24 -18.54 -22.74
CA GLU A 322 -8.28 -19.64 -22.76
C GLU A 322 -8.92 -20.95 -23.25
N ASN A 323 -10.16 -21.25 -22.85
CA ASN A 323 -10.86 -22.43 -23.34
C ASN A 323 -11.19 -22.34 -24.85
N MET A 324 -11.54 -21.15 -25.35
CA MET A 324 -11.72 -20.94 -26.80
C MET A 324 -10.42 -21.19 -27.56
N LEU A 325 -9.30 -20.71 -27.04
CA LEU A 325 -7.98 -20.98 -27.62
C LEU A 325 -7.66 -22.48 -27.58
N ILE A 326 -7.89 -23.17 -26.46
CA ILE A 326 -7.69 -24.62 -26.35
C ILE A 326 -8.50 -25.37 -27.40
N SER A 327 -9.79 -25.03 -27.58
CA SER A 327 -10.63 -25.65 -28.62
C SER A 327 -10.10 -25.41 -30.03
N TYR A 328 -9.57 -24.22 -30.32
CA TYR A 328 -8.90 -23.94 -31.59
C TYR A 328 -7.65 -24.80 -31.78
N LEU A 329 -6.82 -24.96 -30.74
CA LEU A 329 -5.62 -25.80 -30.80
C LEU A 329 -5.94 -27.29 -30.99
N GLU A 330 -7.03 -27.78 -30.38
CA GLU A 330 -7.52 -29.15 -30.61
C GLU A 330 -7.92 -29.37 -32.07
N LEU A 331 -8.62 -28.41 -32.68
CA LEU A 331 -8.98 -28.46 -34.10
C LEU A 331 -7.72 -28.43 -34.99
N PHE A 332 -6.77 -27.54 -34.68
CA PHE A 332 -5.50 -27.44 -35.41
C PHE A 332 -4.69 -28.74 -35.33
N ALA A 333 -4.57 -29.34 -34.14
CA ALA A 333 -3.85 -30.60 -33.93
C ALA A 333 -4.47 -31.77 -34.71
N ARG A 334 -5.81 -31.85 -34.74
CA ARG A 334 -6.54 -32.82 -35.57
C ARG A 334 -6.26 -32.61 -37.05
N PHE A 335 -6.36 -31.38 -37.53
CA PHE A 335 -6.09 -31.06 -38.93
C PHE A 335 -4.63 -31.37 -39.34
N LYS A 336 -3.67 -31.12 -38.45
CA LYS A 336 -2.25 -31.48 -38.65
C LYS A 336 -2.07 -32.99 -38.78
N LEU A 337 -2.77 -33.78 -37.98
CA LEU A 337 -2.78 -35.24 -38.09
C LEU A 337 -3.44 -35.71 -39.39
N ASP A 338 -4.59 -35.14 -39.74
CA ASP A 338 -5.30 -35.48 -40.97
C ASP A 338 -4.46 -35.18 -42.21
N ILE A 339 -3.75 -34.04 -42.26
CA ILE A 339 -2.79 -33.73 -43.33
C ILE A 339 -1.66 -34.75 -43.38
N ASN A 340 -1.07 -35.09 -42.23
CA ASN A 340 0.02 -36.07 -42.19
C ASN A 340 -0.46 -37.46 -42.65
N ASN A 341 -1.69 -37.82 -42.35
CA ASN A 341 -2.32 -39.05 -42.81
C ASN A 341 -2.70 -38.98 -44.30
N TYR A 342 -3.01 -37.79 -44.83
CA TYR A 342 -3.33 -37.54 -46.24
C TYR A 342 -2.10 -37.49 -47.16
N LYS A 343 -0.89 -37.32 -46.62
CA LYS A 343 0.37 -37.49 -47.36
C LYS A 343 0.59 -38.98 -47.67
N LEU A 344 -0.20 -39.49 -48.60
CA LEU A 344 0.02 -40.74 -49.34
C LEU A 344 0.85 -40.46 -50.58
#